data_AF-A0A383CPY6-F1
#
_entry.id   AF-A0A383CPY6-F1
#
_cell.length_a   1.000
_cell.length_b   1.000
_cell.length_c   1.000
_cell.angle_alpha   90.00
_cell.angle_beta   90.00
_cell.angle_gamma   90.00
#
_symmetry.space_group_name_H-M   'P 1'
#
loop_
_entity.id
_entity.type
_entity.pdbx_description
1 polymer ?
#
loop_
_entity_poly.entity_id
_entity_poly.type
_entity_poly.pdbx_seq_one_letter_code
_entity_poly.pdbx_strand_id
1 'polypeptide(L)'
;VESATEVLLVANRKSGGRREWSLPGGRVDSGESALQALTREVREETGLEVINWSRLIYATTVRKRGDGRGLDRFVQVYQAGDWEGELS
;
A
#
# COMPACT_ATOMS: atom_id res chain seq x y z
N VAL A 1 -10.41 -24.47 3.40
CA VAL A 1 -10.24 -23.01 3.43
C VAL A 1 -9.15 -22.71 2.43
N GLU A 2 -9.54 -22.25 1.24
CA GLU A 2 -8.57 -21.94 0.18
C GLU A 2 -7.59 -20.90 0.73
N SER A 3 -6.32 -21.29 0.88
CA SER A 3 -5.26 -20.32 1.12
C SER A 3 -5.07 -19.57 -0.19
N ALA A 4 -5.48 -18.30 -0.25
CA ALA A 4 -5.00 -17.45 -1.32
C ALA A 4 -3.46 -17.39 -1.21
N THR A 5 -2.76 -18.07 -2.12
CA THR A 5 -1.28 -18.09 -2.20
C THR A 5 -0.73 -16.90 -2.98
N GLU A 6 -1.61 -16.02 -3.42
CA GLU A 6 -1.29 -14.92 -4.33
C GLU A 6 -1.46 -13.59 -3.62
N VAL A 7 -0.58 -12.66 -3.96
CA VAL A 7 -0.56 -11.30 -3.40
C VAL A 7 -0.61 -10.32 -4.56
N LEU A 8 -1.53 -9.37 -4.50
CA LEU A 8 -1.61 -8.28 -5.47
C LEU A 8 -0.43 -7.32 -5.29
N LEU A 9 0.24 -6.98 -6.39
CA LEU A 9 1.32 -6.01 -6.44
C LEU A 9 1.06 -4.99 -7.56
N VAL A 10 1.49 -3.76 -7.34
CA VAL A 10 1.48 -2.68 -8.33
C VAL A 10 2.87 -2.49 -8.94
N ALA A 11 2.93 -2.25 -10.24
CA ALA A 11 4.17 -2.02 -10.98
C ALA A 11 4.44 -0.54 -11.18
N ASN A 12 5.22 0.05 -10.27
CA ASN A 12 5.63 1.44 -10.33
C ASN A 12 6.69 1.67 -11.42
N ARG A 13 6.43 2.59 -12.36
CA ARG A 13 7.40 2.99 -13.39
C ARG A 13 8.40 3.98 -12.80
N LYS A 14 9.69 3.66 -12.90
CA LYS A 14 10.79 4.54 -12.50
C LYS A 14 11.44 5.22 -13.70
N SER A 15 12.25 6.25 -13.42
CA SER A 15 13.10 6.87 -14.44
C SER A 15 13.98 5.81 -15.11
N GLY A 16 14.09 5.89 -16.44
CA GLY A 16 14.81 4.88 -17.23
C GLY A 16 13.99 3.64 -17.61
N GLY A 17 12.67 3.64 -17.42
CA GLY A 17 11.78 2.58 -17.92
C GLY A 17 11.75 1.30 -17.08
N ARG A 18 12.52 1.24 -15.99
CA ARG A 18 12.49 0.14 -15.03
C ARG A 18 11.15 0.10 -14.29
N ARG A 19 10.64 -1.10 -14.05
CA ARG A 19 9.48 -1.36 -13.16
C ARG A 19 9.97 -1.78 -11.78
N GLU A 20 9.33 -1.28 -10.75
CA GLU A 20 9.49 -1.71 -9.37
C GLU A 20 8.14 -2.21 -8.87
N TRP A 21 8.11 -3.41 -8.32
CA TRP A 21 6.89 -4.01 -7.79
C TRP A 21 6.79 -3.74 -6.29
N SER A 22 5.62 -3.31 -5.84
CA SER A 22 5.32 -3.06 -4.43
C SER A 22 3.89 -3.49 -4.11
N LEU A 23 3.57 -3.61 -2.82
CA LEU A 23 2.17 -3.65 -2.40
C LEU A 23 1.47 -2.35 -2.83
N PRO A 24 0.16 -2.39 -3.11
CA PRO A 24 -0.64 -1.18 -3.24
C PRO A 24 -0.57 -0.34 -1.97
N GLY A 25 -0.55 0.97 -2.13
CA GLY A 25 -0.55 1.92 -1.01
C GLY A 25 0.44 3.07 -1.16
N GLY A 26 0.26 4.09 -0.35
CA GLY A 26 1.00 5.33 -0.48
C GLY A 26 1.13 6.11 0.81
N ARG A 27 1.12 7.44 0.69
CA ARG A 27 1.29 8.33 1.83
C ARG A 27 -0.06 8.58 2.50
N VAL A 28 0.01 8.77 3.81
CA VAL A 28 -1.11 9.30 4.59
C VAL A 28 -1.04 10.83 4.49
N ASP A 29 -2.06 11.42 3.89
CA ASP A 29 -2.23 12.86 3.79
C ASP A 29 -2.75 13.46 5.10
N SER A 30 -2.70 14.79 5.19
CA SER A 30 -3.16 15.51 6.38
C SER A 30 -4.67 15.35 6.56
N GLY A 31 -5.07 14.84 7.72
CA GLY A 31 -6.48 14.72 8.10
C GLY A 31 -7.11 13.35 7.82
N GLU A 32 -6.38 12.42 7.22
CA GLU A 32 -6.82 11.04 7.06
C GLU A 32 -6.13 10.08 8.05
N SER A 33 -6.83 9.00 8.38
CA SER A 33 -6.24 7.85 9.06
C SER A 33 -5.49 6.96 8.08
N ALA A 34 -4.60 6.09 8.59
CA ALA A 34 -3.85 5.17 7.75
C ALA A 34 -4.74 4.25 6.88
N LEU A 35 -5.89 3.83 7.41
CA LEU A 35 -6.84 3.00 6.64
C LEU A 35 -7.60 3.79 5.58
N GLN A 36 -7.94 5.05 5.86
CA GLN A 36 -8.55 5.93 4.84
C GLN A 36 -7.59 6.18 3.67
N ALA A 37 -6.33 6.48 3.99
CA ALA A 37 -5.26 6.62 3.00
C ALA A 37 -5.11 5.33 2.18
N LEU A 38 -5.03 4.17 2.84
CA LEU A 38 -4.84 2.90 2.16
C LEU A 38 -6.02 2.54 1.25
N THR A 39 -7.27 2.77 1.68
CA THR A 39 -8.45 2.58 0.82
C THR A 39 -8.39 3.46 -0.42
N ARG A 40 -8.06 4.75 -0.27
CA ARG A 40 -7.92 5.69 -1.40
C ARG A 40 -6.84 5.21 -2.38
N GLU A 41 -5.65 4.90 -1.87
CA GLU A 41 -4.51 4.48 -2.69
C GLU A 41 -4.80 3.17 -3.45
N VAL A 42 -5.37 2.16 -2.80
CA VAL A 42 -5.73 0.89 -3.49
C VAL A 42 -6.71 1.16 -4.63
N ARG A 43 -7.73 1.98 -4.39
CA ARG A 43 -8.70 2.35 -5.42
C ARG A 43 -8.04 3.09 -6.59
N GLU A 44 -7.18 4.06 -6.29
CA GLU A 44 -6.47 4.86 -7.32
C GLU A 44 -5.47 4.02 -8.13
N GLU A 45 -4.77 3.08 -7.50
CA GLU A 45 -3.72 2.29 -8.15
C GLU A 45 -4.24 1.03 -8.85
N THR A 46 -5.35 0.46 -8.39
CA THR A 46 -5.82 -0.85 -8.88
C THR A 46 -7.28 -0.87 -9.35
N GLY A 47 -8.06 0.18 -9.07
CA GLY A 47 -9.50 0.22 -9.36
C GLY A 47 -10.37 -0.60 -8.39
N LEU A 48 -9.79 -1.22 -7.36
CA LEU A 48 -10.52 -2.05 -6.40
C LEU A 48 -10.99 -1.21 -5.20
N GLU A 49 -12.21 -1.47 -4.74
CA GLU A 49 -12.76 -0.87 -3.52
C GLU A 49 -12.68 -1.89 -2.38
N VAL A 50 -11.94 -1.59 -1.32
CA VAL A 50 -11.80 -2.48 -0.16
C VAL A 50 -12.91 -2.24 0.84
N ILE A 51 -13.70 -3.27 1.15
CA ILE A 51 -14.86 -3.20 2.05
C ILE A 51 -14.42 -3.26 3.50
N ASN A 52 -13.46 -4.12 3.82
CA ASN A 52 -12.94 -4.25 5.17
C ASN A 52 -11.45 -4.59 5.18
N TRP A 53 -10.79 -4.06 6.20
CA TRP A 53 -9.38 -4.30 6.48
C TRP A 53 -9.23 -5.22 7.67
N SER A 54 -8.19 -6.04 7.65
CA SER A 54 -7.74 -6.79 8.81
C SER A 54 -7.30 -5.86 9.95
N ARG A 55 -7.01 -6.45 11.12
CA ARG A 55 -6.14 -5.77 12.10
C ARG A 55 -4.76 -5.53 11.49
N LEU A 56 -4.00 -4.61 12.07
CA LEU A 56 -2.61 -4.33 11.69
C LEU A 56 -1.79 -5.64 11.69
N ILE A 57 -1.26 -6.02 10.52
CA ILE A 57 -0.46 -7.24 10.36
C ILE A 57 1.00 -6.97 10.68
N TYR A 58 1.50 -5.83 10.23
CA TYR A 58 2.90 -5.46 10.39
C TYR A 58 3.07 -3.94 10.45
N ALA A 59 3.99 -3.49 11.30
CA ALA A 59 4.39 -2.10 11.38
C ALA A 59 5.91 -2.00 11.51
N THR A 60 6.51 -1.06 10.78
CA THR A 60 7.96 -0.83 10.88
C THR A 60 8.32 0.61 10.57
N THR A 61 9.53 1.00 10.95
CA THR A 61 10.12 2.28 10.55
C THR A 61 11.22 2.02 9.53
N VAL A 62 10.99 2.47 8.29
CA VAL A 62 12.01 2.47 7.24
C VAL A 62 12.83 3.74 7.38
N ARG A 63 14.05 3.57 7.91
CA ARG A 63 15.01 4.66 8.04
C ARG A 63 15.57 5.04 6.67
N LYS A 64 15.62 6.33 6.36
CA LYS A 64 16.29 6.79 5.13
C LYS A 64 17.81 6.72 5.33
N ARG A 65 18.54 6.05 4.42
CA ARG A 65 20.00 6.17 4.35
C ARG A 65 20.37 7.47 3.62
N GLY A 66 21.23 8.31 4.21
CA GLY A 66 21.68 9.58 3.62
C GLY A 66 22.15 10.61 4.64
N ASP A 67 22.27 11.87 4.21
CA ASP A 67 22.78 13.04 4.94
C ASP A 67 21.90 13.54 6.12
N GLY A 68 20.94 12.74 6.57
CA GLY A 68 20.01 13.08 7.65
C GLY A 68 18.89 14.06 7.29
N ARG A 69 18.79 14.54 6.04
CA ARG A 69 17.79 15.56 5.64
C ARG A 69 16.42 15.00 5.23
N GLY A 70 16.20 13.69 5.37
CA GLY A 70 14.91 13.06 5.06
C GLY A 70 14.24 12.48 6.29
N LEU A 71 12.91 12.52 6.30
CA LEU A 71 12.12 11.90 7.36
C LEU A 71 12.11 10.38 7.21
N ASP A 72 12.16 9.69 8.35
CA ASP A 72 11.89 8.26 8.41
C ASP A 72 10.44 7.99 8.05
N ARG A 73 10.18 6.82 7.45
CA ARG A 73 8.83 6.41 7.11
C ARG A 73 8.33 5.39 8.12
N PHE A 74 7.21 5.68 8.77
CA PHE A 74 6.45 4.67 9.47
C PHE A 74 5.53 3.98 8.47
N VAL A 75 5.63 2.66 8.37
CA VAL A 75 4.90 1.82 7.41
C VAL A 75 3.99 0.89 8.21
N GLN A 76 2.72 0.83 7.80
CA GLN A 76 1.72 -0.08 8.35
C GLN A 76 1.19 -0.96 7.21
N VAL A 77 1.03 -2.25 7.47
CA VAL A 77 0.55 -3.24 6.50
C VAL A 77 -0.71 -3.89 7.04
N TYR A 78 -1.74 -3.90 6.18
CA TYR A 78 -3.04 -4.50 6.42
C TYR A 78 -3.36 -5.46 5.27
N GLN A 79 -4.21 -6.43 5.52
CA GLN A 79 -4.79 -7.30 4.49
C GLN A 79 -6.22 -6.84 4.22
N ALA A 80 -6.59 -6.74 2.94
CA ALA A 80 -7.98 -6.59 2.54
C ALA A 80 -8.71 -7.91 2.84
N GLY A 81 -9.82 -7.85 3.58
CA GLY A 81 -10.67 -9.00 3.83
C GLY A 81 -11.58 -9.28 2.64
N ASP A 82 -12.45 -8.32 2.33
CA ASP A 82 -13.31 -8.33 1.15
C ASP A 82 -13.11 -7.07 0.32
N TRP A 83 -13.30 -7.19 -1.00
CA TRP A 83 -13.20 -6.09 -1.95
C TRP A 83 -14.13 -6.29 -3.14
N GLU A 84 -14.39 -5.21 -3.87
CA GLU A 84 -15.19 -5.18 -5.09
C GLU A 84 -14.44 -4.49 -6.23
N GLY A 85 -14.91 -4.71 -7.46
CA GLY A 85 -14.38 -4.07 -8.67
C GLY A 85 -13.52 -5.01 -9.53
N GLU A 86 -12.95 -4.42 -10.58
CA GLU A 86 -12.08 -5.08 -11.55
C GLU A 86 -10.72 -4.36 -11.58
N LEU A 87 -9.65 -5.12 -11.82
CA LEU A 87 -8.31 -4.54 -11.96
C LEU A 87 -8.24 -3.66 -13.22
N SER A 88 -7.76 -2.43 -13.05
CA SER A 88 -7.55 -1.46 -14.13
C SER A 88 -6.18 -1.54 -14.80
#